data_AF-A0A7V4YYP2-F1
#
_entry.id   AF-A0A7V4YYP2-F1
#
_cell.length_a   1.000
_cell.length_b   1.000
_cell.length_c   1.000
_cell.angle_alpha   90.00
_cell.angle_beta   90.00
_cell.angle_gamma   90.00
#
_symmetry.space_group_name_H-M   'P 1'
#
loop_
_entity.id
_entity.type
_entity.pdbx_description
1 polymer ?
#
loop_
_entity_poly.entity_id
_entity_poly.type
_entity_poly.pdbx_seq_one_letter_code
_entity_poly.pdbx_strand_id
1 'polypeptide(L)'
;MYSTTEQRALYDLSKKLLYTPQADLFGENVSQRADELRQVIRYHEWRYYVQNDPVISDFEYDQLYKQLESIENQFPELVVP
;
A
#
# COMPACT_ATOMS: atom_id res chain seq x y z
N MET A 1 -11.30 10.06 9.06
CA MET A 1 -9.98 10.28 9.71
C MET A 1 -9.57 8.98 10.35
N TYR A 2 -8.31 8.58 10.21
CA TYR A 2 -7.78 7.34 10.79
C TYR A 2 -7.50 7.51 12.29
N SER A 3 -8.05 6.63 13.11
CA SER A 3 -7.74 6.54 14.54
C SER A 3 -6.30 6.08 14.79
N THR A 4 -5.75 6.35 15.97
CA THR A 4 -4.37 5.97 16.32
C THR A 4 -4.09 4.47 16.14
N THR A 5 -5.08 3.61 16.42
CA THR A 5 -4.96 2.17 16.23
C THR A 5 -4.89 1.80 14.75
N GLU A 6 -5.73 2.42 13.91
CA GLU A 6 -5.71 2.20 12.46
C GLU A 6 -4.42 2.71 11.83
N GLN A 7 -3.94 3.89 12.26
CA GLN A 7 -2.66 4.45 11.80
C GLN A 7 -1.49 3.49 12.05
N ARG A 8 -1.46 2.88 13.24
CA ARG A 8 -0.44 1.89 13.58
C ARG A 8 -0.58 0.63 12.73
N ALA A 9 -1.80 0.11 12.58
CA ALA A 9 -2.05 -1.07 11.77
C ALA A 9 -1.65 -0.86 10.29
N LEU A 10 -1.96 0.30 9.72
CA LEU A 10 -1.62 0.67 8.35
C LEU A 10 -0.12 0.85 8.15
N TYR A 11 0.57 1.42 9.14
CA TYR A 11 2.03 1.51 9.13
C TYR A 11 2.71 0.14 9.23
N ASP A 12 2.23 -0.73 10.12
CA ASP A 12 2.77 -2.09 10.26
C ASP A 12 2.50 -2.91 8.97
N LEU A 13 1.35 -2.71 8.34
CA LEU A 13 0.99 -3.30 7.05
C LEU A 13 1.90 -2.78 5.92
N SER A 14 2.18 -1.48 5.88
CA SER A 14 3.07 -0.90 4.85
C SER A 14 4.47 -1.48 4.94
N LYS A 15 5.02 -1.59 6.16
CA LYS A 15 6.32 -2.25 6.39
C LYS A 15 6.29 -3.71 5.97
N LYS A 16 5.23 -4.45 6.32
CA LYS A 16 5.09 -5.85 5.91
C LYS A 16 5.12 -6.00 4.38
N LEU A 17 4.40 -5.15 3.65
CA LEU A 17 4.35 -5.18 2.19
C LEU A 17 5.69 -4.76 1.55
N LEU A 18 6.41 -3.81 2.14
CA LEU A 18 7.74 -3.41 1.68
C LEU A 18 8.77 -4.54 1.79
N TYR A 19 8.74 -5.31 2.87
CA TYR A 19 9.67 -6.44 3.07
C TYR A 19 9.19 -7.75 2.44
N THR A 20 7.98 -7.79 1.90
CA THR A 20 7.45 -8.99 1.22
C THR A 20 8.02 -9.05 -0.19
N PRO A 21 8.61 -10.19 -0.61
CA PRO A 21 9.07 -10.38 -1.99
C PRO A 21 7.93 -10.21 -2.98
N GLN A 22 8.20 -9.55 -4.11
CA GLN A 22 7.18 -9.28 -5.12
C GLN A 22 6.55 -10.56 -5.68
N ALA A 23 7.30 -11.67 -5.73
CA ALA A 23 6.79 -12.98 -6.12
C ALA A 23 5.64 -13.48 -5.24
N ASP A 24 5.66 -13.17 -3.94
CA ASP A 24 4.63 -13.57 -2.97
C ASP A 24 3.38 -12.69 -3.06
N LEU A 25 3.46 -11.53 -3.73
CA LEU A 25 2.32 -10.62 -3.92
C LEU A 25 1.35 -11.11 -4.99
N PHE A 26 1.82 -11.88 -5.98
CA PHE A 26 1.01 -12.42 -7.08
C PHE A 26 0.40 -13.80 -6.78
N GLY A 27 0.45 -14.27 -5.53
CA GLY A 27 -0.14 -15.55 -5.13
C GLY A 27 -1.68 -15.55 -5.12
N GLU A 28 -2.28 -16.59 -4.51
CA GLU A 28 -3.75 -16.78 -4.46
C GLU A 28 -4.54 -15.59 -3.89
N ASN A 29 -3.89 -14.68 -3.16
CA ASN A 29 -4.51 -13.52 -2.52
C ASN A 29 -4.15 -12.18 -3.18
N VAL A 30 -3.78 -12.16 -4.46
CA VAL A 30 -3.37 -10.95 -5.17
C VAL A 30 -4.41 -9.82 -5.10
N SER A 31 -5.72 -10.14 -5.12
CA SER A 31 -6.81 -9.17 -4.93
C SER A 31 -6.77 -8.52 -3.56
N GLN A 32 -6.57 -9.31 -2.51
CA GLN A 32 -6.42 -8.79 -1.15
C GLN A 32 -5.14 -7.94 -1.02
N ARG A 33 -4.03 -8.35 -1.64
CA ARG A 33 -2.78 -7.57 -1.65
C ARG A 33 -2.94 -6.23 -2.35
N ALA A 34 -3.66 -6.19 -3.47
CA ALA A 34 -3.97 -4.95 -4.17
C ALA A 34 -4.78 -4.00 -3.27
N ASP A 35 -5.80 -4.51 -2.57
CA ASP A 35 -6.59 -3.70 -1.64
C ASP A 35 -5.75 -3.20 -0.45
N GLU A 36 -4.94 -4.06 0.15
CA GLU A 36 -4.01 -3.71 1.23
C GLU A 36 -3.04 -2.59 0.79
N LEU A 37 -2.44 -2.72 -0.40
CA LEU A 37 -1.56 -1.69 -0.97
C LEU A 37 -2.30 -0.36 -1.20
N ARG A 38 -3.51 -0.40 -1.75
CA ARG A 38 -4.34 0.81 -1.96
C ARG A 38 -4.67 1.50 -0.63
N GLN A 39 -5.04 0.74 0.40
CA GLN A 39 -5.34 1.29 1.72
C GLN A 39 -4.11 1.99 2.33
N VAL A 40 -2.95 1.33 2.24
CA VAL A 40 -1.68 1.87 2.73
C VAL A 40 -1.27 3.13 1.97
N ILE A 41 -1.37 3.13 0.64
CA ILE A 41 -1.05 4.30 -0.19
C ILE A 41 -1.93 5.48 0.19
N ARG A 42 -3.25 5.30 0.24
CA ARG A 42 -4.21 6.36 0.64
C ARG A 42 -3.93 6.90 2.04
N TYR A 43 -3.53 6.04 2.97
CA TYR A 43 -3.14 6.46 4.31
C TYR A 43 -1.90 7.36 4.31
N HIS A 44 -0.88 6.98 3.54
CA HIS A 44 0.34 7.77 3.41
C HIS A 44 0.11 9.08 2.66
N GLU A 45 -0.73 9.10 1.62
CA GLU A 45 -1.17 10.32 0.96
C GLU A 45 -1.92 11.24 1.91
N TRP A 46 -2.84 10.70 2.72
CA TRP A 46 -3.54 11.49 3.74
C TRP A 46 -2.55 12.09 4.75
N ARG A 47 -1.55 11.32 5.22
CA ARG A 47 -0.52 11.86 6.12
C ARG A 47 0.36 12.93 5.46
N TYR A 48 0.73 12.73 4.20
CA TYR A 48 1.54 13.67 3.45
C TYR A 48 0.78 14.97 3.16
N TYR A 49 -0.37 14.87 2.49
CA TYR A 49 -1.12 16.04 2.02
C TYR A 49 -2.00 16.70 3.08
N VAL A 50 -2.57 15.93 4.02
CA VAL A 50 -3.53 16.45 5.01
C VAL A 50 -2.88 16.71 6.36
N GLN A 51 -1.96 15.85 6.80
CA GLN A 51 -1.28 16.03 8.11
C GLN A 51 0.07 16.74 8.00
N ASN A 52 0.66 16.87 6.81
CA ASN A 52 2.04 17.34 6.62
C ASN A 52 3.05 16.58 7.51
N ASP A 53 2.79 15.30 7.79
CA ASP A 53 3.60 14.46 8.67
C ASP A 53 3.83 13.08 8.03
N PRO A 54 4.72 12.98 7.03
CA PRO A 54 5.03 11.71 6.36
C PRO A 54 5.70 10.72 7.32
N VAL A 55 5.19 9.47 7.36
CA VAL A 55 5.74 8.38 8.21
C VAL A 55 6.66 7.43 7.46
N ILE A 56 6.69 7.53 6.14
CA ILE A 56 7.57 6.75 5.27
C ILE A 56 8.33 7.70 4.36
N SER A 57 9.48 7.24 3.89
CA SER A 57 10.27 7.97 2.89
C SER A 57 9.62 7.88 1.50
N ASP A 58 9.91 8.86 0.64
CA ASP A 58 9.44 8.87 -0.75
C ASP A 58 9.81 7.57 -1.49
N PHE A 59 11.00 7.02 -1.22
CA PHE A 59 11.44 5.76 -1.79
C PHE A 59 10.55 4.57 -1.40
N GLU A 60 10.16 4.49 -0.14
CA GLU A 60 9.25 3.45 0.35
C GLU A 60 7.85 3.61 -0.26
N TYR A 61 7.38 4.85 -0.39
CA TYR A 61 6.11 5.13 -1.06
C TYR A 61 6.15 4.68 -2.53
N ASP A 62 7.19 5.06 -3.25
CA ASP A 62 7.41 4.66 -4.64
C ASP A 62 7.45 3.14 -4.81
N GLN A 63 8.05 2.42 -3.87
CA GLN A 63 8.07 0.96 -3.88
C GLN A 63 6.66 0.37 -3.70
N LEU A 64 5.88 0.85 -2.73
CA LEU A 64 4.50 0.41 -2.51
C LEU A 64 3.62 0.70 -3.73
N TYR A 65 3.77 1.88 -4.32
CA TYR A 65 3.05 2.27 -5.52
C TYR A 65 3.40 1.38 -6.72
N LYS A 66 4.70 1.12 -6.96
CA LYS A 66 5.15 0.20 -8.02
C LYS A 66 4.65 -1.23 -7.84
N GLN A 67 4.56 -1.71 -6.61
CA GLN A 67 3.98 -3.02 -6.34
C GLN A 67 2.51 -3.06 -6.74
N LEU A 68 1.73 -2.04 -6.38
CA LEU A 68 0.32 -1.93 -6.76
C LEU A 68 0.17 -1.85 -8.29
N GLU A 69 0.92 -0.97 -8.93
CA GLU A 69 0.92 -0.80 -10.40
C GLU A 69 1.29 -2.11 -11.11
N SER A 70 2.24 -2.87 -10.57
CA SER A 70 2.63 -4.17 -11.14
C SER A 70 1.53 -5.22 -11.03
N ILE A 71 0.77 -5.21 -9.93
CA ILE A 71 -0.42 -6.07 -9.75
C ILE A 71 -1.52 -5.66 -10.72
N GLU A 72 -1.84 -4.38 -10.80
CA GLU A 72 -2.89 -3.86 -11.69
C GLU A 72 -2.57 -4.08 -13.17
N ASN A 73 -1.30 -4.00 -13.56
CA ASN A 73 -0.86 -4.31 -14.93
C ASN A 73 -0.99 -5.81 -15.27
N GLN A 74 -0.74 -6.70 -14.31
CA GLN A 74 -0.85 -8.15 -14.52
C GLN A 74 -2.29 -8.66 -14.42
N PHE A 75 -3.11 -8.01 -13.59
CA PHE A 75 -4.49 -8.37 -13.33
C PHE A 75 -5.41 -7.16 -13.57
N PRO A 76 -5.72 -6.83 -14.84
CA PRO A 76 -6.58 -5.69 -15.19
C PRO A 76 -7.98 -5.82 -14.58
N GLU A 77 -8.43 -7.05 -14.33
CA GLU A 77 -9.70 -7.36 -13.68
C GLU A 77 -9.79 -6.89 -12.22
N LEU A 78 -8.65 -6.66 -11.57
CA LEU A 78 -8.57 -6.14 -10.21
C LEU A 78 -8.50 -4.61 -10.18
N VAL A 79 -8.40 -3.95 -11.33
CA VAL A 79 -8.48 -2.49 -11.43
C VAL A 79 -9.91 -2.09 -11.09
N VAL A 80 -10.08 -1.49 -9.92
CA VAL A 80 -11.39 -0.98 -9.47
C VAL A 80 -11.41 0.53 -9.79
N PRO A 81 -12.36 1.00 -10.61
CA PRO A 81 -12.50 2.42 -10.96
C PRO A 81 -12.99 3.29 -9.80
#